data_AF-A0A2M7HU35-F1
#
_entry.id   AF-A0A2M7HU35-F1
#
_cell.length_a   1.000
_cell.length_b   1.000
_cell.length_c   1.000
_cell.angle_alpha   90.00
_cell.angle_beta   90.00
_cell.angle_gamma   90.00
#
_symmetry.space_group_name_H-M   'P 1'
#
loop_
_entity.id
_entity.type
_entity.pdbx_description
1 polymer ?
#
loop_
_entity_poly.entity_id
_entity_poly.type
_entity_poly.pdbx_seq_one_letter_code
_entity_poly.pdbx_strand_id
1 'polypeptide(L)'
;MNQTITADQVLSFWFEETPAKYWWIKDADFDAQIKARFEGVLQQAKRGELAHWRITPQGRLAEIIVLDQFSRNIYRDTPAAFEADAIALVLAQEAVAQQADLALKPKQVPFLFMPYMHSESAAIHQVAVKLFNREAAQANLEFELRHKAIIDRFGRYPHRNSILGRESTAAELAFLTEPGSSF
;
A
#
# COMPACT_ATOMS: atom_id res chain seq x y z
N MET A 1 14.36 7.59 25.51
CA MET A 1 15.16 7.10 24.36
C MET A 1 14.17 6.53 23.37
N ASN A 2 13.97 7.16 22.22
CA ASN A 2 13.10 6.57 21.19
C ASN A 2 13.78 5.30 20.69
N GLN A 3 13.17 4.16 20.95
CA GLN A 3 13.66 2.88 20.48
C GLN A 3 13.62 2.89 18.95
N THR A 4 14.76 2.65 18.31
CA THR A 4 14.84 2.52 16.85
C THR A 4 14.04 1.29 16.41
N ILE A 5 12.96 1.51 15.68
CA ILE A 5 12.19 0.42 15.05
C ILE A 5 13.03 -0.18 13.92
N THR A 6 13.03 -1.50 13.82
CA THR A 6 13.72 -2.28 12.78
C THR A 6 12.75 -2.83 11.74
N ALA A 7 13.27 -3.22 10.57
CA ALA A 7 12.48 -3.87 9.53
C ALA A 7 11.79 -5.15 10.04
N ASP A 8 12.51 -5.97 10.81
CA ASP A 8 11.97 -7.22 11.36
C ASP A 8 10.81 -6.96 12.32
N GLN A 9 10.87 -5.91 13.14
CA GLN A 9 9.75 -5.53 14.01
C GLN A 9 8.51 -5.10 13.23
N VAL A 10 8.66 -4.44 12.08
CA VAL A 10 7.54 -4.12 11.19
C VAL A 10 6.94 -5.40 10.61
N LEU A 11 7.77 -6.30 10.11
CA LEU A 11 7.32 -7.54 9.48
C LEU A 11 6.68 -8.50 10.48
N SER A 12 7.25 -8.69 11.67
CA SER A 12 6.66 -9.50 12.74
C SER A 12 5.33 -8.91 13.19
N PHE A 13 5.25 -7.60 13.40
CA PHE A 13 3.97 -6.96 13.73
C PHE A 13 2.92 -7.23 12.65
N TRP A 14 3.26 -7.02 11.38
CA TRP A 14 2.29 -7.12 10.29
C TRP A 14 1.87 -8.55 9.98
N PHE A 15 2.80 -9.51 9.98
CA PHE A 15 2.58 -10.86 9.48
C PHE A 15 2.44 -11.95 10.56
N GLU A 16 2.75 -11.65 11.81
CA GLU A 16 2.79 -12.63 12.92
C GLU A 16 1.91 -12.19 14.09
N GLU A 17 2.01 -10.92 14.51
CA GLU A 17 1.22 -10.39 15.63
C GLU A 17 -0.21 -9.99 15.20
N THR A 18 -0.37 -9.54 13.96
CA THR A 18 -1.65 -9.04 13.43
C THR A 18 -2.45 -10.15 12.74
N PRO A 19 -3.68 -10.44 13.19
CA PRO A 19 -4.59 -11.31 12.44
C PRO A 19 -4.90 -10.73 11.06
N ALA A 20 -4.82 -11.56 10.01
CA ALA A 20 -4.93 -11.14 8.61
C ALA A 20 -6.19 -10.31 8.26
N LYS A 21 -7.28 -10.46 9.03
CA LYS A 21 -8.50 -9.65 8.87
C LYS A 21 -8.21 -8.14 9.01
N TYR A 22 -7.30 -7.75 9.90
CA TYR A 22 -7.00 -6.35 10.22
C TYR A 22 -6.26 -5.61 9.10
N TRP A 23 -5.69 -6.32 8.13
CA TRP A 23 -5.11 -5.70 6.94
C TRP A 23 -6.19 -5.04 6.06
N TRP A 24 -7.44 -5.49 6.16
CA TRP A 24 -8.50 -5.15 5.19
C TRP A 24 -9.71 -4.46 5.81
N ILE A 25 -9.77 -4.34 7.15
CA ILE A 25 -10.89 -3.70 7.85
C ILE A 25 -10.46 -2.37 8.47
N LYS A 26 -11.40 -1.43 8.56
CA LYS A 26 -11.23 -0.24 9.39
C LYS A 26 -11.44 -0.62 10.85
N ASP A 27 -10.45 -0.35 11.70
CA ASP A 27 -10.50 -0.60 13.14
C ASP A 27 -9.69 0.47 13.87
N ALA A 28 -10.37 1.32 14.64
CA ALA A 28 -9.78 2.50 15.26
C ALA A 28 -8.74 2.15 16.33
N ASP A 29 -8.91 1.03 17.05
CA ASP A 29 -7.97 0.59 18.07
C ASP A 29 -6.70 0.05 17.42
N PHE A 30 -6.83 -0.67 16.31
CA PHE A 30 -5.70 -1.13 15.52
C PHE A 30 -4.93 0.04 14.88
N ASP A 31 -5.64 1.03 14.34
CA ASP A 31 -5.03 2.25 13.80
C ASP A 31 -4.26 3.03 14.87
N ALA A 32 -4.82 3.16 16.07
CA ALA A 32 -4.17 3.79 17.20
C ALA A 32 -2.90 3.03 17.64
N GLN A 33 -2.94 1.69 17.63
CA GLN A 33 -1.76 0.86 17.91
C GLN A 33 -0.65 1.06 16.88
N ILE A 34 -0.99 1.05 15.58
CA ILE A 34 -0.02 1.30 14.51
C ILE A 34 0.59 2.69 14.67
N LYS A 35 -0.24 3.70 14.91
CA LYS A 35 0.22 5.08 15.11
C LYS A 35 1.19 5.19 16.28
N ALA A 36 0.81 4.67 17.45
CA ALA A 36 1.64 4.74 18.65
C ALA A 36 3.01 4.07 18.46
N ARG A 37 3.08 2.94 17.74
CA ARG A 37 4.30 2.15 17.56
C ARG A 37 5.14 2.58 16.36
N PHE A 38 4.52 3.02 15.27
CA PHE A 38 5.19 3.13 13.97
C PHE A 38 5.12 4.51 13.30
N GLU A 39 4.42 5.51 13.85
CA GLU A 39 4.41 6.85 13.26
C GLU A 39 5.83 7.44 13.15
N GLY A 40 6.67 7.21 14.16
CA GLY A 40 8.07 7.63 14.12
C GLY A 40 8.88 7.02 12.97
N VAL A 41 8.65 5.75 12.63
CA VAL A 41 9.36 5.10 11.51
C VAL A 41 8.77 5.47 10.15
N LEU A 42 7.46 5.74 10.07
CA LEU A 42 6.83 6.32 8.89
C LEU A 42 7.44 7.68 8.54
N GLN A 43 7.65 8.54 9.53
CA GLN A 43 8.29 9.84 9.31
C GLN A 43 9.75 9.69 8.83
N GLN A 44 10.51 8.72 9.36
CA GLN A 44 11.86 8.40 8.88
C GLN A 44 11.85 7.90 7.42
N ALA A 45 10.90 7.02 7.09
CA ALA A 45 10.74 6.48 5.73
C ALA A 45 10.42 7.60 4.72
N LYS A 46 9.50 8.52 5.06
CA LYS A 46 9.16 9.69 4.21
C LYS A 46 10.35 10.64 3.99
N ARG A 47 11.31 10.67 4.91
CA ARG A 47 12.58 11.43 4.78
C ARG A 47 13.71 10.65 4.10
N GLY A 48 13.48 9.39 3.72
CA GLY A 48 14.49 8.54 3.08
C GLY A 48 15.59 8.01 4.03
N GLU A 49 15.39 8.11 5.34
CA GLU A 49 16.38 7.72 6.36
C GLU A 49 16.55 6.19 6.48
N LEU A 50 15.62 5.43 5.90
CA LEU A 50 15.61 3.96 5.92
C LEU A 50 16.31 3.32 4.72
N ALA A 51 17.10 4.07 3.95
CA ALA A 51 17.80 3.53 2.77
C ALA A 51 18.63 2.26 3.06
N HIS A 52 19.16 2.13 4.27
CA HIS A 52 19.89 0.95 4.73
C HIS A 52 19.03 -0.33 4.81
N TRP A 53 17.70 -0.23 4.92
CA TRP A 53 16.80 -1.39 4.87
C TRP A 53 16.74 -2.00 3.47
N ARG A 54 17.03 -1.22 2.43
CA ARG A 54 16.89 -1.65 1.03
C ARG A 54 17.95 -2.66 0.58
N ILE A 55 18.89 -3.01 1.47
CA ILE A 55 19.93 -4.01 1.22
C ILE A 55 19.31 -5.42 1.11
N THR A 56 18.24 -5.71 1.84
CA THR A 56 17.59 -7.03 1.85
C THR A 56 16.17 -6.98 1.28
N PRO A 57 15.66 -8.10 0.72
CA PRO A 57 14.26 -8.20 0.29
C PRO A 57 13.26 -7.88 1.41
N GLN A 58 13.53 -8.37 2.62
CA GLN A 58 12.71 -8.14 3.81
C GLN A 58 12.68 -6.67 4.20
N GLY A 59 13.84 -6.00 4.20
CA GLY A 59 13.90 -4.58 4.54
C GLY A 59 13.21 -3.70 3.50
N ARG A 60 13.31 -4.03 2.20
CA ARG A 60 12.51 -3.38 1.14
C ARG A 60 11.01 -3.50 1.39
N LEU A 61 10.55 -4.73 1.66
CA LEU A 61 9.15 -4.99 1.97
C LEU A 61 8.68 -4.22 3.21
N ALA A 62 9.49 -4.19 4.28
CA ALA A 62 9.14 -3.48 5.51
C ALA A 62 8.97 -1.97 5.26
N GLU A 63 9.87 -1.35 4.49
CA GLU A 63 9.76 0.06 4.13
C GLU A 63 8.51 0.33 3.28
N ILE A 64 8.20 -0.54 2.33
CA ILE A 64 6.97 -0.46 1.52
C ILE A 64 5.73 -0.57 2.40
N ILE A 65 5.65 -1.52 3.33
CA ILE A 65 4.52 -1.66 4.26
C ILE A 65 4.33 -0.40 5.11
N VAL A 66 5.42 0.18 5.61
CA VAL A 66 5.35 1.42 6.38
C VAL A 66 4.78 2.56 5.52
N LEU A 67 5.30 2.74 4.31
CA LEU A 67 4.88 3.84 3.43
C LEU A 67 3.47 3.66 2.86
N ASP A 68 3.07 2.43 2.55
CA ASP A 68 1.82 2.14 1.82
C ASP A 68 0.67 1.72 2.75
N GLN A 69 0.92 0.81 3.69
CA GLN A 69 -0.12 0.28 4.58
C GLN A 69 -0.24 1.15 5.84
N PHE A 70 0.86 1.36 6.57
CA PHE A 70 0.78 2.07 7.84
C PHE A 70 0.36 3.54 7.65
N SER A 71 0.76 4.19 6.56
CA SER A 71 0.28 5.55 6.25
C SER A 71 -1.25 5.62 6.21
N ARG A 72 -1.91 4.61 5.62
CA ARG A 72 -3.38 4.51 5.51
C ARG A 72 -4.07 4.24 6.84
N ASN A 73 -3.44 3.49 7.74
CA ASN A 73 -3.93 3.29 9.10
C ASN A 73 -3.73 4.54 9.97
N ILE A 74 -2.52 5.11 9.96
CA ILE A 74 -2.10 6.22 10.83
C ILE A 74 -2.83 7.53 10.50
N TYR A 75 -3.06 7.78 9.21
CA TYR A 75 -3.65 9.00 8.69
C TYR A 75 -5.02 8.77 8.04
N ARG A 76 -5.73 7.72 8.47
CA ARG A 76 -7.03 7.32 7.91
C ARG A 76 -7.96 8.51 7.72
N ASP A 77 -8.66 8.51 6.59
CA ASP A 77 -9.65 9.53 6.21
C ASP A 77 -9.05 10.96 6.14
N THR A 78 -7.74 11.10 5.94
CA THR A 78 -7.04 12.37 5.68
C THR A 78 -6.17 12.28 4.40
N PRO A 79 -5.83 13.42 3.76
CA PRO A 79 -4.92 13.42 2.61
C PRO A 79 -3.57 12.73 2.89
N ALA A 80 -3.08 12.83 4.13
CA ALA A 80 -1.79 12.30 4.54
C ALA A 80 -1.67 10.77 4.41
N ALA A 81 -2.79 10.05 4.32
CA ALA A 81 -2.82 8.62 4.01
C ALA A 81 -2.24 8.28 2.63
N PHE A 82 -2.22 9.23 1.70
CA PHE A 82 -1.81 9.01 0.30
C PHE A 82 -0.50 9.71 -0.07
N GLU A 83 0.04 10.56 0.80
CA GLU A 83 1.26 11.35 0.53
C GLU A 83 2.49 10.49 0.21
N ALA A 84 2.53 9.26 0.71
CA ALA A 84 3.64 8.34 0.51
C ALA A 84 3.46 7.38 -0.69
N ASP A 85 2.31 7.41 -1.39
CA ASP A 85 2.00 6.47 -2.46
C ASP A 85 3.08 6.48 -3.57
N ALA A 86 3.54 7.67 -3.98
CA ALA A 86 4.53 7.81 -5.05
C ALA A 86 5.89 7.20 -4.68
N ILE A 87 6.37 7.45 -3.46
CA ILE A 87 7.65 6.88 -3.01
C ILE A 87 7.53 5.37 -2.76
N ALA A 88 6.40 4.90 -2.23
CA ALA A 88 6.15 3.47 -2.08
C ALA A 88 6.17 2.75 -3.43
N LEU A 89 5.57 3.35 -4.47
CA LEU A 89 5.59 2.81 -5.83
C LEU A 89 7.01 2.75 -6.42
N VAL A 90 7.81 3.82 -6.28
CA VAL A 90 9.20 3.83 -6.75
C VAL A 90 10.00 2.71 -6.08
N LEU A 91 9.85 2.52 -4.77
CA LEU A 91 10.56 1.48 -4.04
C LEU A 91 10.09 0.06 -4.41
N ALA A 92 8.79 -0.10 -4.68
CA ALA A 92 8.25 -1.36 -5.19
C ALA A 92 8.79 -1.69 -6.58
N GLN A 93 8.92 -0.69 -7.47
CA GLN A 93 9.54 -0.85 -8.78
C GLN A 93 11.00 -1.30 -8.69
N GLU A 94 11.78 -0.67 -7.81
CA GLU A 94 13.16 -1.08 -7.55
C GLU A 94 13.25 -2.49 -6.95
N ALA A 95 12.34 -2.85 -6.04
CA ALA A 95 12.30 -4.19 -5.46
C ALA A 95 11.98 -5.27 -6.51
N VAL A 96 11.03 -5.00 -7.41
CA VAL A 96 10.67 -5.90 -8.52
C VAL A 96 11.81 -6.01 -9.53
N ALA A 97 12.48 -4.89 -9.87
CA ALA A 97 13.63 -4.90 -10.76
C ALA A 97 14.78 -5.79 -10.23
N GLN A 98 14.95 -5.81 -8.91
CA GLN A 98 15.92 -6.66 -8.21
C GLN A 98 15.40 -8.07 -7.89
N GLN A 99 14.21 -8.44 -8.38
CA GLN A 99 13.58 -9.74 -8.15
C GLN A 99 13.43 -10.08 -6.65
N ALA A 100 13.27 -9.06 -5.80
CA ALA A 100 13.19 -9.23 -4.35
C ALA A 100 12.01 -10.12 -3.94
N ASP A 101 10.94 -10.15 -4.74
CA ASP A 101 9.77 -10.98 -4.52
C ASP A 101 10.08 -12.48 -4.48
N LEU A 102 11.11 -12.94 -5.19
CA LEU A 102 11.50 -14.36 -5.23
C LEU A 102 12.06 -14.87 -3.89
N ALA A 103 12.55 -13.97 -3.05
CA ALA A 103 13.10 -14.30 -1.73
C ALA A 103 12.10 -14.07 -0.57
N LEU A 104 10.90 -13.59 -0.87
CA LEU A 104 9.85 -13.35 0.11
C LEU A 104 8.95 -14.57 0.27
N LYS A 105 8.29 -14.69 1.43
CA LYS A 105 7.26 -15.72 1.63
C LYS A 105 6.05 -15.40 0.73
N PRO A 106 5.30 -16.39 0.20
CA PRO A 106 4.16 -16.13 -0.69
C PRO A 106 3.15 -15.11 -0.12
N LYS A 107 2.81 -15.21 1.18
CA LYS A 107 1.89 -14.26 1.85
C LYS A 107 2.37 -12.80 1.88
N GLN A 108 3.65 -12.56 1.63
CA GLN A 108 4.28 -11.24 1.69
C GLN A 108 4.34 -10.57 0.31
N VAL A 109 4.41 -11.35 -0.76
CA VAL A 109 4.58 -10.86 -2.14
C VAL A 109 3.48 -9.89 -2.55
N PRO A 110 2.18 -10.12 -2.26
CA PRO A 110 1.13 -9.16 -2.58
C PRO A 110 1.39 -7.76 -2.01
N PHE A 111 1.92 -7.65 -0.78
CA PHE A 111 2.23 -6.37 -0.15
C PHE A 111 3.40 -5.65 -0.80
N LEU A 112 4.34 -6.36 -1.42
CA LEU A 112 5.38 -5.74 -2.24
C LEU A 112 4.78 -5.10 -3.50
N PHE A 113 3.71 -5.68 -4.03
CA PHE A 113 3.05 -5.21 -5.25
C PHE A 113 1.92 -4.20 -5.00
N MET A 114 1.40 -4.10 -3.77
CA MET A 114 0.29 -3.18 -3.43
C MET A 114 0.47 -1.73 -3.90
N PRO A 115 1.67 -1.11 -3.83
CA PRO A 115 1.85 0.24 -4.35
C PRO A 115 1.52 0.40 -5.84
N TYR A 116 1.66 -0.67 -6.64
CA TYR A 116 1.22 -0.67 -8.03
C TYR A 116 -0.30 -0.58 -8.14
N MET A 117 -1.02 -1.38 -7.34
CA MET A 117 -2.48 -1.37 -7.28
C MET A 117 -3.02 -0.04 -6.77
N HIS A 118 -2.29 0.64 -5.88
CA HIS A 118 -2.72 1.94 -5.34
C HIS A 118 -2.42 3.16 -6.23
N SER A 119 -1.71 2.96 -7.36
CA SER A 119 -1.33 4.04 -8.27
C SER A 119 -2.52 4.58 -9.07
N GLU A 120 -2.66 5.90 -9.20
CA GLU A 120 -3.61 6.52 -10.14
C GLU A 120 -2.99 6.63 -11.56
N SER A 121 -2.50 5.51 -12.11
CA SER A 121 -1.87 5.48 -13.44
C SER A 121 -2.18 4.20 -14.20
N ALA A 122 -2.84 4.35 -15.37
CA ALA A 122 -3.20 3.22 -16.22
C ALA A 122 -1.97 2.42 -16.69
N ALA A 123 -0.83 3.10 -16.94
CA ALA A 123 0.41 2.44 -17.32
C ALA A 123 0.96 1.55 -16.20
N ILE A 124 0.82 1.97 -14.94
CA ILE A 124 1.25 1.19 -13.78
C ILE A 124 0.36 -0.04 -13.60
N HIS A 125 -0.96 0.09 -13.78
CA HIS A 125 -1.88 -1.06 -13.73
C HIS A 125 -1.60 -2.11 -14.81
N GLN A 126 -1.11 -1.73 -16.00
CA GLN A 126 -0.69 -2.71 -17.02
C GLN A 126 0.49 -3.58 -16.54
N VAL A 127 1.37 -3.03 -15.70
CA VAL A 127 2.47 -3.77 -15.07
C VAL A 127 1.92 -4.58 -13.89
N ALA A 128 1.09 -3.96 -13.06
CA ALA A 128 0.48 -4.58 -11.88
C ALA A 128 -0.23 -5.89 -12.21
N VAL A 129 -1.06 -5.93 -13.27
CA VAL A 129 -1.73 -7.17 -13.72
C VAL A 129 -0.74 -8.30 -13.98
N LYS A 130 0.41 -8.02 -14.58
CA LYS A 130 1.45 -9.06 -14.82
C LYS A 130 2.08 -9.54 -13.52
N LEU A 131 2.27 -8.65 -12.55
CA LEU A 131 2.83 -8.98 -11.24
C LEU A 131 1.84 -9.81 -10.40
N PHE A 132 0.59 -9.38 -10.33
CA PHE A 132 -0.47 -10.09 -9.60
C PHE A 132 -0.88 -11.40 -10.27
N ASN A 133 -0.59 -11.62 -11.55
CA ASN A 133 -0.76 -12.91 -12.22
C ASN A 133 0.35 -13.94 -11.91
N ARG A 134 1.37 -13.58 -11.12
CA ARG A 134 2.36 -14.55 -10.61
C ARG A 134 1.73 -15.42 -9.53
N GLU A 135 2.16 -16.67 -9.43
CA GLU A 135 1.63 -17.66 -8.48
C GLU A 135 1.52 -17.13 -7.03
N ALA A 136 2.57 -16.47 -6.54
CA ALA A 136 2.62 -15.94 -5.17
C ALA A 136 1.62 -14.79 -4.89
N ALA A 137 1.05 -14.15 -5.91
CA ALA A 137 0.10 -13.05 -5.78
C ALA A 137 -1.25 -13.30 -6.48
N GLN A 138 -1.45 -14.49 -7.05
CA GLN A 138 -2.60 -14.82 -7.90
C GLN A 138 -3.94 -14.67 -7.16
N ALA A 139 -3.96 -14.94 -5.85
CA ALA A 139 -5.14 -14.75 -5.02
C ALA A 139 -5.64 -13.28 -4.98
N ASN A 140 -4.79 -12.32 -5.33
CA ASN A 140 -5.10 -10.89 -5.35
C ASN A 140 -5.36 -10.34 -6.76
N LEU A 141 -5.25 -11.17 -7.82
CA LEU A 141 -5.39 -10.71 -9.21
C LEU A 141 -6.78 -10.14 -9.51
N GLU A 142 -7.84 -10.73 -8.97
CA GLU A 142 -9.20 -10.20 -9.18
C GLU A 142 -9.36 -8.78 -8.63
N PHE A 143 -8.73 -8.49 -7.48
CA PHE A 143 -8.72 -7.14 -6.92
C PHE A 143 -7.96 -6.17 -7.81
N GLU A 144 -6.79 -6.57 -8.32
CA GLU A 144 -6.03 -5.75 -9.27
C GLU A 144 -6.86 -5.42 -10.52
N LEU A 145 -7.55 -6.39 -11.10
CA LEU A 145 -8.39 -6.17 -12.28
C LEU A 145 -9.52 -5.18 -12.02
N ARG A 146 -10.12 -5.22 -10.83
CA ARG A 146 -11.14 -4.24 -10.42
C ARG A 146 -10.57 -2.84 -10.23
N HIS A 147 -9.38 -2.72 -9.63
CA HIS A 147 -8.69 -1.44 -9.49
C HIS A 147 -8.33 -0.84 -10.86
N LYS A 148 -7.76 -1.67 -11.74
CA LYS A 148 -7.47 -1.29 -13.12
C LYS A 148 -8.70 -0.80 -13.86
N ALA A 149 -9.86 -1.45 -13.71
CA ALA A 149 -11.09 -1.02 -14.37
C ALA A 149 -11.54 0.40 -13.93
N ILE A 150 -11.34 0.74 -12.65
CA ILE A 150 -11.60 2.11 -12.15
C ILE A 150 -10.64 3.10 -12.80
N ILE A 151 -9.34 2.79 -12.81
CA ILE A 151 -8.32 3.68 -13.38
C ILE A 151 -8.48 3.83 -14.89
N ASP A 152 -8.82 2.77 -15.63
CA ASP A 152 -9.11 2.86 -17.06
C ASP A 152 -10.33 3.76 -17.34
N ARG A 153 -11.34 3.72 -16.46
CA ARG A 153 -12.58 4.50 -16.61
C ARG A 153 -12.43 5.97 -16.23
N PHE A 154 -11.69 6.27 -15.16
CA PHE A 154 -11.66 7.61 -14.56
C PHE A 154 -10.28 8.27 -14.52
N GLY A 155 -9.21 7.52 -14.79
CA GLY A 155 -7.82 7.98 -14.68
C GLY A 155 -7.34 8.18 -13.24
N ARG A 156 -8.21 7.96 -12.24
CA ARG A 156 -7.97 8.17 -10.81
C ARG A 156 -8.98 7.38 -9.98
N TYR A 157 -8.84 7.37 -8.66
CA TYR A 157 -9.79 6.76 -7.73
C TYR A 157 -10.84 7.77 -7.25
N PRO A 158 -12.11 7.68 -7.69
CA PRO A 158 -13.14 8.65 -7.33
C PRO A 158 -13.41 8.73 -5.82
N HIS A 159 -13.25 7.62 -5.09
CA HIS A 159 -13.47 7.60 -3.64
C HIS A 159 -12.44 8.44 -2.87
N ARG A 160 -11.29 8.80 -3.49
CA ARG A 160 -10.30 9.72 -2.90
C ARG A 160 -10.64 11.19 -3.14
N ASN A 161 -11.60 11.52 -4.00
CA ASN A 161 -11.86 12.90 -4.41
C ASN A 161 -12.17 13.83 -3.23
N SER A 162 -13.11 13.43 -2.36
CA SER A 162 -13.48 14.23 -1.17
C SER A 162 -12.26 14.44 -0.25
N ILE A 163 -11.52 13.37 0.05
CA ILE A 163 -10.35 13.42 0.93
C ILE A 163 -9.25 14.32 0.35
N LEU A 164 -9.04 14.27 -0.96
CA LEU A 164 -8.00 15.05 -1.66
C LEU A 164 -8.49 16.44 -2.13
N GLY A 165 -9.71 16.86 -1.78
CA GLY A 165 -10.26 18.16 -2.19
C GLY A 165 -10.48 18.30 -3.70
N ARG A 166 -10.70 17.19 -4.42
CA ARG A 166 -10.97 17.17 -5.86
C ARG A 166 -12.47 17.26 -6.12
N GLU A 167 -12.87 18.02 -7.13
CA GLU A 167 -14.25 18.01 -7.62
C GLU A 167 -14.53 16.68 -8.37
N SER A 168 -15.64 16.03 -8.02
CA SER A 168 -16.13 14.83 -8.69
C SER A 168 -17.02 15.18 -9.86
N THR A 169 -16.83 14.51 -10.99
CA THR A 169 -17.74 14.57 -12.13
C THR A 169 -19.06 13.84 -11.84
N ALA A 170 -20.10 14.08 -12.64
CA ALA A 170 -21.37 13.38 -12.51
C ALA A 170 -21.24 11.85 -12.64
N ALA A 171 -20.35 11.37 -13.54
CA ALA A 171 -20.09 9.96 -13.72
C ALA A 171 -19.38 9.33 -12.50
N GLU A 172 -18.45 10.06 -11.89
CA GLU A 172 -17.79 9.65 -10.65
C GLU A 172 -18.77 9.59 -9.48
N LEU A 173 -19.66 10.58 -9.33
CA LEU A 173 -20.69 10.59 -8.29
C LEU A 173 -21.66 9.41 -8.44
N ALA A 174 -22.10 9.11 -9.66
CA ALA A 174 -22.95 7.95 -9.92
C ALA A 174 -22.23 6.64 -9.54
N PHE A 175 -20.97 6.49 -9.95
CA PHE A 175 -20.15 5.32 -9.62
C PHE A 175 -19.97 5.14 -8.12
N LEU A 176 -19.79 6.21 -7.34
CA LEU A 176 -19.67 6.13 -5.87
C LEU A 176 -20.91 5.58 -5.15
N THR A 177 -22.06 5.46 -5.83
CA THR A 177 -23.26 4.81 -5.28
C THR A 177 -23.32 3.30 -5.55
N GLU A 178 -22.44 2.77 -6.40
CA GLU A 178 -22.40 1.36 -6.78
C GLU A 178 -21.61 0.52 -5.76
N PRO A 179 -21.93 -0.77 -5.58
CA PRO A 179 -21.10 -1.68 -4.78
C PRO A 179 -19.68 -1.79 -5.34
N GLY A 180 -18.67 -1.82 -4.46
CA GLY A 180 -17.27 -1.97 -4.87
C GLY A 180 -16.67 -0.71 -5.51
N SER A 181 -17.29 0.45 -5.30
CA SER A 181 -16.80 1.76 -5.73
C SER A 181 -15.66 2.33 -4.86
N SER A 182 -15.43 1.69 -3.72
CA SER A 182 -14.31 1.95 -2.80
C SER A 182 -13.60 0.65 -2.46
N PHE A 183 -12.29 0.75 -2.23
CA PHE A 183 -11.42 -0.31 -1.72
C PHE A 183 -10.72 0.17 -0.46
#